data_AF-A0A3M6TK75-F1
#
_entry.id   AF-A0A3M6TK75-F1
#
_cell.length_a   1.000
_cell.length_b   1.000
_cell.length_c   1.000
_cell.angle_alpha   90.00
_cell.angle_beta   90.00
_cell.angle_gamma   90.00
#
_symmetry.space_group_name_H-M   'P 1'
#
loop_
_entity.id
_entity.type
_entity.pdbx_description
1 polymer ?
#
loop_
_entity_poly.entity_id
_entity_poly.type
_entity_poly.pdbx_seq_one_letter_code
_entity_poly.pdbx_strand_id
1 'polypeptide(L)'
;MVECVLRRYRKKKGLLENIEDLTNHYKPQLNHLGKVALNGLLDDKLDFNESELRNHAKDLTEFGFLSVQPGGSKLRQTLHYAFLHKSFQEFFSAFFICSQIQSKKIKPEELVSDPRYFVELKQILLFSCGILGMKCDEQVVALVKSLTNEVNKSEGHGTKIVLEAINECKREKSDFHSQLAKSFGTGLNLTYLDLSCSGISDAGATCIAEAIKVNKTLTKLNFFRNDISHAGATCIAEAIKVNKTLTILDLSGNGISDAGAKCIAEAIKVNNTLTNLDLSCNGISDAGATCIAEAIKINKTLTKLNLLLNRIGDAGATCIAEAIKVNKTLTKLNLFRNRISDAVATCIAEAIKAGFK
;
A
#
# COMPACT_ATOMS: atom_id res chain seq x y z
N MET A 1 -5.45 -6.93 21.52
CA MET A 1 -6.39 -5.98 22.16
C MET A 1 -7.69 -6.66 22.61
N VAL A 2 -8.44 -7.32 21.72
CA VAL A 2 -9.71 -8.02 22.07
C VAL A 2 -9.52 -9.03 23.19
N GLU A 3 -8.48 -9.88 23.11
CA GLU A 3 -8.16 -10.80 24.21
C GLU A 3 -7.90 -10.08 25.55
N CYS A 4 -7.20 -8.94 25.54
CA CYS A 4 -6.93 -8.20 26.76
C CYS A 4 -8.23 -7.71 27.43
N VAL A 5 -9.18 -7.23 26.61
CA VAL A 5 -10.50 -6.81 27.08
C VAL A 5 -11.28 -7.99 27.65
N LEU A 6 -11.28 -9.14 26.97
CA LEU A 6 -11.93 -10.37 27.45
C LEU A 6 -11.28 -10.93 28.72
N ARG A 7 -9.94 -10.87 28.85
CA ARG A 7 -9.21 -11.25 30.07
C ARG A 7 -9.61 -10.34 31.25
N ARG A 8 -9.70 -9.02 31.01
CA ARG A 8 -10.16 -8.05 32.02
C ARG A 8 -11.61 -8.32 32.46
N TYR A 9 -12.50 -8.62 31.52
CA TYR A 9 -13.88 -9.01 31.80
C TYR A 9 -13.92 -10.26 32.70
N ARG A 10 -13.20 -11.33 32.33
CA ARG A 10 -13.16 -12.58 33.12
C ARG A 10 -12.62 -12.37 34.53
N LYS A 11 -11.54 -11.60 34.68
CA LYS A 11 -10.98 -11.23 35.97
C LYS A 11 -11.99 -10.49 36.85
N LYS A 12 -12.76 -9.56 36.28
CA LYS A 12 -13.83 -8.83 36.99
C LYS A 12 -14.97 -9.76 37.44
N LYS A 13 -15.24 -10.84 36.70
CA LYS A 13 -16.29 -11.82 36.99
C LYS A 13 -15.84 -13.03 37.81
N GLY A 14 -14.56 -13.10 38.18
CA GLY A 14 -14.01 -14.25 38.91
C GLY A 14 -14.00 -15.56 38.09
N LEU A 15 -13.97 -15.47 36.76
CA LEU A 15 -13.96 -16.64 35.87
C LEU A 15 -12.53 -17.17 35.68
N LEU A 16 -12.38 -18.49 35.50
CA LEU A 16 -11.08 -19.17 35.33
C LEU A 16 -10.19 -18.51 34.25
N GLU A 17 -8.90 -18.33 34.54
CA GLU A 17 -7.96 -17.63 33.64
C GLU A 17 -7.29 -18.56 32.59
N ASN A 18 -7.44 -19.88 32.72
CA ASN A 18 -6.70 -20.88 31.94
C ASN A 18 -7.20 -21.09 30.49
N ILE A 19 -8.06 -20.22 29.97
CA ILE A 19 -8.49 -20.32 28.57
C ILE A 19 -7.45 -19.62 27.71
N GLU A 20 -6.73 -20.40 26.90
CA GLU A 20 -5.68 -19.91 26.01
C GLU A 20 -6.25 -18.95 24.96
N ASP A 21 -7.33 -19.33 24.26
CA ASP A 21 -7.97 -18.52 23.20
C ASP A 21 -9.40 -18.10 23.58
N LEU A 22 -9.50 -16.92 24.17
CA LEU A 22 -10.78 -16.32 24.55
C LEU A 22 -11.62 -15.89 23.34
N THR A 23 -10.97 -15.56 22.23
CA THR A 23 -11.66 -15.10 21.02
C THR A 23 -12.44 -16.25 20.40
N ASN A 24 -11.88 -17.46 20.41
CA ASN A 24 -12.59 -18.66 19.99
C ASN A 24 -13.62 -19.12 21.04
N HIS A 25 -13.34 -19.01 22.34
CA HIS A 25 -14.30 -19.35 23.39
C HIS A 25 -15.60 -18.54 23.32
N TYR A 26 -15.51 -17.23 23.10
CA TYR A 26 -16.66 -16.34 22.96
C TYR A 26 -17.09 -16.11 21.50
N LYS A 27 -16.65 -16.96 20.58
CA LYS A 27 -16.89 -16.79 19.14
C LYS A 27 -18.37 -16.62 18.77
N PRO A 28 -19.35 -17.33 19.37
CA PRO A 28 -20.77 -17.10 19.07
C PRO A 28 -21.21 -15.67 19.41
N GLN A 29 -20.87 -15.18 20.60
CA GLN A 29 -21.20 -13.82 21.06
C GLN A 29 -20.52 -12.78 20.17
N LEU A 30 -19.20 -12.92 19.93
CA LEU A 30 -18.44 -11.98 19.12
C LEU A 30 -18.89 -11.95 17.66
N ASN A 31 -19.31 -13.10 17.10
CA ASN A 31 -19.91 -13.13 15.77
C ASN A 31 -21.27 -12.44 15.72
N HIS A 32 -22.10 -12.59 16.76
CA HIS A 32 -23.36 -11.85 16.82
C HIS A 32 -23.12 -10.34 16.89
N LEU A 33 -22.20 -9.91 17.77
CA LEU A 33 -21.77 -8.52 17.88
C LEU A 33 -21.24 -7.97 16.55
N GLY A 34 -20.41 -8.76 15.85
CA GLY A 34 -19.88 -8.38 14.54
C GLY A 34 -20.93 -8.28 13.44
N LYS A 35 -21.98 -9.12 13.49
CA LYS A 35 -23.12 -8.99 12.58
C LYS A 35 -23.88 -7.69 12.82
N VAL A 36 -24.16 -7.34 14.08
CA VAL A 36 -24.82 -6.06 14.44
C VAL A 36 -23.94 -4.89 14.01
N ALA A 37 -22.63 -4.96 14.26
CA ALA A 37 -21.67 -3.94 13.85
C ALA A 37 -21.68 -3.70 12.34
N LEU A 38 -21.63 -4.79 11.55
CA LEU A 38 -21.64 -4.72 10.08
C LEU A 38 -22.95 -4.12 9.56
N ASN A 39 -24.10 -4.60 10.05
CA ASN A 39 -25.39 -4.03 9.65
C ASN A 39 -25.48 -2.54 9.98
N GLY A 40 -25.00 -2.14 11.17
CA GLY A 40 -24.91 -0.73 11.54
C GLY A 40 -24.09 0.09 10.56
N LEU A 41 -22.87 -0.36 10.21
CA LEU A 41 -22.03 0.36 9.25
C LEU A 41 -22.62 0.41 7.83
N LEU A 42 -23.33 -0.64 7.40
CA LEU A 42 -24.01 -0.66 6.10
C LEU A 42 -25.21 0.30 6.03
N ASP A 43 -25.83 0.58 7.19
CA ASP A 43 -26.94 1.51 7.38
C ASP A 43 -26.48 2.93 7.79
N ASP A 44 -25.17 3.19 7.85
CA ASP A 44 -24.56 4.43 8.39
C ASP A 44 -24.99 4.76 9.83
N LYS A 45 -25.09 3.73 10.68
CA LYS A 45 -25.45 3.81 12.10
C LYS A 45 -24.28 3.44 13.01
N LEU A 46 -24.05 4.28 14.02
CA LEU A 46 -23.03 4.08 15.06
C LEU A 46 -23.60 3.59 16.39
N ASP A 47 -24.92 3.66 16.56
CA ASP A 47 -25.65 3.14 17.71
C ASP A 47 -26.72 2.13 17.29
N PHE A 48 -27.12 1.26 18.21
CA PHE A 48 -28.13 0.23 18.02
C PHE A 48 -28.89 -0.06 19.30
N ASN A 49 -30.09 -0.62 19.18
CA ASN A 49 -30.99 -0.90 20.29
C ASN A 49 -30.68 -2.25 20.95
N GLU A 50 -31.10 -2.42 22.22
CA GLU A 50 -30.94 -3.69 22.95
C GLU A 50 -31.55 -4.90 22.20
N SER A 51 -32.66 -4.69 21.49
CA SER A 51 -33.33 -5.73 20.71
C SER A 51 -32.46 -6.33 19.62
N GLU A 52 -31.46 -5.60 19.14
CA GLU A 52 -30.53 -6.03 18.10
C GLU A 52 -29.47 -6.99 18.65
N LEU A 53 -29.15 -6.90 19.95
CA LEU A 53 -28.20 -7.78 20.66
C LEU A 53 -28.81 -9.12 21.11
N ARG A 54 -30.15 -9.24 21.04
CA ARG A 54 -30.93 -10.47 21.32
C ARG A 54 -30.48 -11.17 22.62
N ASN A 55 -30.35 -12.50 22.58
CA ASN A 55 -30.03 -13.35 23.72
C ASN A 55 -28.62 -13.14 24.30
N HIS A 56 -27.77 -12.33 23.64
CA HIS A 56 -26.40 -12.07 24.08
C HIS A 56 -26.23 -10.67 24.69
N ALA A 57 -27.28 -9.88 24.82
CA ALA A 57 -27.21 -8.51 25.33
C ALA A 57 -26.48 -8.40 26.67
N LYS A 58 -26.78 -9.28 27.63
CA LYS A 58 -26.14 -9.28 28.95
C LYS A 58 -24.63 -9.54 28.89
N ASP A 59 -24.20 -10.52 28.12
CA ASP A 59 -22.78 -10.86 28.01
C ASP A 59 -22.00 -9.78 27.23
N LEU A 60 -22.55 -9.33 26.09
CA LEU A 60 -21.87 -8.40 25.17
C LEU A 60 -21.68 -7.02 25.77
N THR A 61 -22.62 -6.57 26.59
CA THR A 61 -22.55 -5.27 27.28
C THR A 61 -21.52 -5.27 28.40
N GLU A 62 -21.31 -6.43 29.04
CA GLU A 62 -20.32 -6.57 30.10
C GLU A 62 -18.89 -6.79 29.59
N PHE A 63 -18.70 -7.26 28.35
CA PHE A 63 -17.37 -7.44 27.76
C PHE A 63 -16.57 -6.13 27.71
N GLY A 64 -17.24 -4.98 27.68
CA GLY A 64 -16.57 -3.67 27.71
C GLY A 64 -16.12 -3.16 26.34
N PHE A 65 -16.74 -3.62 25.25
CA PHE A 65 -16.58 -3.04 23.91
C PHE A 65 -17.62 -1.96 23.59
N LEU A 66 -18.69 -1.91 24.37
CA LEU A 66 -19.86 -1.06 24.17
C LEU A 66 -20.00 -0.03 25.30
N SER A 67 -20.44 1.16 24.92
CA SER A 67 -21.01 2.14 25.83
C SER A 67 -22.54 2.02 25.81
N VAL A 68 -23.18 2.29 26.95
CA VAL A 68 -24.63 2.26 27.10
C VAL A 68 -25.11 3.66 27.40
N GLN A 69 -26.08 4.15 26.65
CA GLN A 69 -26.70 5.45 26.85
C GLN A 69 -28.22 5.31 26.99
N PRO A 70 -28.85 6.06 27.91
CA PRO A 70 -30.31 6.10 27.98
C PRO A 70 -30.86 6.80 26.74
N GLY A 71 -31.88 6.21 26.13
CA GLY A 71 -32.58 6.79 24.99
C GLY A 71 -33.25 8.11 25.33
N GLY A 72 -33.43 8.97 24.31
CA GLY A 72 -33.96 10.32 24.50
C GLY A 72 -35.42 10.39 24.97
N SER A 73 -36.17 9.28 24.91
CA SER A 73 -37.57 9.23 25.33
C SER A 73 -37.73 8.93 26.81
N LYS A 74 -38.37 9.86 27.53
CA LYS A 74 -38.77 9.67 28.95
C LYS A 74 -39.99 8.76 29.11
N LEU A 75 -40.76 8.53 28.03
CA LEU A 75 -42.01 7.73 28.03
C LEU A 75 -41.77 6.25 27.68
N ARG A 76 -40.74 5.96 26.87
CA ARG A 76 -40.26 4.61 26.59
C ARG A 76 -38.75 4.62 26.78
N GLN A 77 -38.29 4.21 27.96
CA GLN A 77 -36.87 4.06 28.22
C GLN A 77 -36.33 2.94 27.33
N THR A 78 -35.62 3.31 26.27
CA THR A 78 -34.83 2.40 25.44
C THR A 78 -33.36 2.58 25.78
N LEU A 79 -32.60 1.49 25.79
CA LEU A 79 -31.14 1.56 25.92
C LEU A 79 -30.51 1.54 24.53
N HIS A 80 -29.68 2.54 24.27
CA HIS A 80 -28.86 2.62 23.07
C HIS A 80 -27.44 2.18 23.39
N TYR A 81 -26.88 1.39 22.49
CA TYR A 81 -25.54 0.85 22.59
C TYR A 81 -24.71 1.37 21.43
N ALA A 82 -23.51 1.83 21.73
CA ALA A 82 -22.56 2.26 20.71
C ALA A 82 -21.18 1.66 21.02
N PHE A 83 -20.42 1.33 19.99
CA PHE A 83 -19.03 0.92 20.19
C PHE A 83 -18.22 2.06 20.81
N LEU A 84 -17.28 1.72 21.69
CA LEU A 84 -16.39 2.73 22.31
C LEU A 84 -15.60 3.56 21.28
N HIS A 85 -15.37 2.99 20.09
CA HIS A 85 -14.75 3.68 18.96
C HIS A 85 -15.20 3.02 17.64
N LYS A 86 -15.27 3.78 16.55
CA LYS A 86 -15.66 3.27 15.21
C LYS A 86 -14.79 2.08 14.77
N SER A 87 -13.50 2.11 15.07
CA SER A 87 -12.59 1.01 14.72
C SER A 87 -12.93 -0.32 15.42
N PHE A 88 -13.56 -0.31 16.60
CA PHE A 88 -14.07 -1.54 17.21
C PHE A 88 -15.25 -2.08 16.41
N GLN A 89 -16.16 -1.20 15.97
CA GLN A 89 -17.28 -1.58 15.10
C GLN A 89 -16.74 -2.23 13.82
N GLU A 90 -15.81 -1.55 13.13
CA GLU A 90 -15.18 -2.05 11.90
C GLU A 90 -14.42 -3.38 12.11
N PHE A 91 -13.71 -3.51 13.23
CA PHE A 91 -13.00 -4.75 13.59
C PHE A 91 -13.97 -5.92 13.80
N PHE A 92 -15.05 -5.73 14.56
CA PHE A 92 -16.01 -6.80 14.80
C PHE A 92 -16.80 -7.15 13.53
N SER A 93 -17.09 -6.18 12.66
CA SER A 93 -17.61 -6.43 11.32
C SER A 93 -16.68 -7.34 10.52
N ALA A 94 -15.37 -7.02 10.50
CA ALA A 94 -14.36 -7.85 9.83
C ALA A 94 -14.28 -9.25 10.45
N PHE A 95 -14.30 -9.36 11.78
CA PHE A 95 -14.30 -10.66 12.48
C PHE A 95 -15.49 -11.55 12.07
N PHE A 96 -16.68 -10.95 11.94
CA PHE A 96 -17.86 -11.66 11.46
C PHE A 96 -17.72 -12.11 10.00
N ILE A 97 -17.27 -11.22 9.11
CA ILE A 97 -17.00 -11.52 7.69
C ILE A 97 -15.99 -12.65 7.55
N CYS A 98 -14.84 -12.58 8.24
CA CYS A 98 -13.85 -13.64 8.25
C CYS A 98 -14.44 -14.97 8.73
N SER A 99 -15.27 -14.96 9.77
CA SER A 99 -15.95 -16.17 10.22
C SER A 99 -16.90 -16.75 9.15
N GLN A 100 -17.59 -15.90 8.38
CA GLN A 100 -18.43 -16.36 7.26
C GLN A 100 -17.59 -16.96 6.13
N ILE A 101 -16.49 -16.31 5.74
CA ILE A 101 -15.53 -16.82 4.73
C ILE A 101 -14.94 -18.16 5.18
N GLN A 102 -14.52 -18.27 6.44
CA GLN A 102 -14.01 -19.50 7.04
C GLN A 102 -15.02 -20.64 6.98
N SER A 103 -16.29 -20.33 7.25
CA SER A 103 -17.38 -21.30 7.13
C SER A 103 -17.88 -21.54 5.70
N LYS A 104 -17.22 -20.94 4.69
CA LYS A 104 -17.57 -21.02 3.27
C LYS A 104 -19.01 -20.56 2.95
N LYS A 105 -19.58 -19.71 3.80
CA LYS A 105 -20.93 -19.15 3.62
C LYS A 105 -20.97 -17.97 2.68
N ILE A 106 -19.88 -17.21 2.64
CA ILE A 106 -19.65 -16.14 1.67
C ILE A 106 -18.29 -16.39 1.02
N LYS A 107 -18.17 -16.07 -0.26
CA LYS A 107 -16.90 -16.08 -0.97
C LYS A 107 -16.21 -14.72 -0.86
N PRO A 108 -14.86 -14.65 -0.91
CA PRO A 108 -14.15 -13.37 -0.92
C PRO A 108 -14.59 -12.44 -2.07
N GLU A 109 -15.00 -12.98 -3.22
CA GLU A 109 -15.53 -12.20 -4.35
C GLU A 109 -16.81 -11.43 -4.01
N GLU A 110 -17.67 -11.99 -3.16
CA GLU A 110 -18.92 -11.34 -2.73
C GLU A 110 -18.67 -10.15 -1.82
N LEU A 111 -17.54 -10.13 -1.10
CA LEU A 111 -17.14 -9.02 -0.27
C LEU A 111 -16.63 -7.85 -1.12
N VAL A 112 -15.72 -8.14 -2.06
CA VAL A 112 -15.02 -7.11 -2.83
C VAL A 112 -15.86 -6.53 -3.97
N SER A 113 -17.00 -7.14 -4.31
CA SER A 113 -17.93 -6.60 -5.31
C SER A 113 -18.66 -5.34 -4.84
N ASP A 114 -18.71 -5.09 -3.53
CA ASP A 114 -19.29 -3.86 -2.97
C ASP A 114 -18.23 -2.74 -2.93
N PRO A 115 -18.40 -1.67 -3.72
CA PRO A 115 -17.40 -0.61 -3.84
C PRO A 115 -17.18 0.16 -2.53
N ARG A 116 -18.12 0.09 -1.57
CA ARG A 116 -17.97 0.73 -0.26
C ARG A 116 -16.73 0.25 0.48
N TYR A 117 -16.29 -1.00 0.27
CA TYR A 117 -15.05 -1.54 0.87
C TYR A 117 -13.76 -0.92 0.32
N PHE A 118 -13.84 -0.14 -0.76
CA PHE A 118 -12.71 0.63 -1.28
C PHE A 118 -12.76 2.11 -0.89
N VAL A 119 -13.79 2.55 -0.15
CA VAL A 119 -13.95 3.95 0.29
C VAL A 119 -14.29 4.04 1.78
N GLU A 120 -15.56 3.87 2.13
CA GLU A 120 -16.12 4.09 3.47
C GLU A 120 -15.82 2.95 4.43
N LEU A 121 -15.83 1.72 3.92
CA LEU A 121 -15.69 0.48 4.68
C LEU A 121 -14.29 -0.14 4.53
N LYS A 122 -13.31 0.62 4.01
CA LYS A 122 -11.95 0.12 3.77
C LYS A 122 -11.31 -0.52 5.00
N GLN A 123 -11.58 0.00 6.19
CA GLN A 123 -11.00 -0.52 7.42
C GLN A 123 -11.48 -1.95 7.74
N ILE A 124 -12.72 -2.28 7.35
CA ILE A 124 -13.24 -3.65 7.47
C ILE A 124 -12.45 -4.58 6.56
N LEU A 125 -12.14 -4.16 5.34
CA LEU A 125 -11.35 -4.94 4.39
C LEU A 125 -9.91 -5.16 4.91
N LEU A 126 -9.27 -4.10 5.41
CA LEU A 126 -7.92 -4.18 6.00
C LEU A 126 -7.87 -5.16 7.17
N PHE A 127 -8.80 -5.04 8.13
CA PHE A 127 -8.90 -5.98 9.24
C PHE A 127 -9.22 -7.40 8.77
N SER A 128 -10.04 -7.56 7.72
CA SER A 128 -10.38 -8.88 7.19
C SER A 128 -9.14 -9.59 6.63
N CYS A 129 -8.29 -8.87 5.89
CA CYS A 129 -7.01 -9.40 5.41
C CYS A 129 -6.08 -9.75 6.56
N GLY A 130 -5.92 -8.89 7.57
CA GLY A 130 -5.09 -9.20 8.74
C GLY A 130 -5.59 -10.43 9.52
N ILE A 131 -6.89 -10.53 9.77
CA ILE A 131 -7.50 -11.67 10.50
C ILE A 131 -7.36 -12.97 9.70
N LEU A 132 -7.68 -12.97 8.40
CA LEU A 132 -7.51 -14.15 7.54
C LEU A 132 -6.03 -14.51 7.40
N GLY A 133 -5.17 -13.51 7.26
CA GLY A 133 -3.72 -13.66 7.22
C GLY A 133 -3.09 -14.16 8.52
N MET A 134 -3.82 -14.28 9.62
CA MET A 134 -3.38 -15.01 10.82
C MET A 134 -3.96 -16.41 10.92
N LYS A 135 -5.06 -16.71 10.21
CA LYS A 135 -5.85 -17.92 10.44
C LYS A 135 -5.84 -18.91 9.28
N CYS A 136 -5.78 -18.43 8.04
CA CYS A 136 -5.89 -19.27 6.85
C CYS A 136 -5.24 -18.61 5.61
N ASP A 137 -4.04 -19.08 5.27
CA ASP A 137 -3.25 -18.58 4.14
C ASP A 137 -4.00 -18.74 2.81
N GLU A 138 -4.71 -19.85 2.62
CA GLU A 138 -5.51 -20.11 1.40
C GLU A 138 -6.59 -19.03 1.19
N GLN A 139 -7.29 -18.63 2.25
CA GLN A 139 -8.41 -17.69 2.16
C GLN A 139 -7.95 -16.25 1.96
N VAL A 140 -6.85 -15.84 2.59
CA VAL A 140 -6.30 -14.50 2.34
C VAL A 140 -5.69 -14.41 0.93
N VAL A 141 -5.06 -15.48 0.43
CA VAL A 141 -4.60 -15.54 -0.97
C VAL A 141 -5.79 -15.44 -1.93
N ALA A 142 -6.89 -16.16 -1.65
CA ALA A 142 -8.12 -16.04 -2.44
C ALA A 142 -8.66 -14.61 -2.42
N LEU A 143 -8.75 -13.97 -1.24
CA LEU A 143 -9.20 -12.59 -1.12
C LEU A 143 -8.30 -11.60 -1.88
N VAL A 144 -6.98 -11.73 -1.80
CA VAL A 144 -6.05 -10.89 -2.59
C VAL A 144 -6.26 -11.10 -4.08
N LYS A 145 -6.54 -12.32 -4.55
CA LYS A 145 -6.88 -12.57 -5.96
C LYS A 145 -8.20 -11.89 -6.35
N SER A 146 -9.24 -11.96 -5.52
CA SER A 146 -10.51 -11.27 -5.78
C SER A 146 -10.30 -9.76 -5.83
N LEU A 147 -9.53 -9.19 -4.90
CA LEU A 147 -9.14 -7.77 -4.92
C LEU A 147 -8.36 -7.39 -6.18
N THR A 148 -7.44 -8.26 -6.62
CA THR A 148 -6.68 -8.04 -7.87
C THR A 148 -7.61 -7.96 -9.07
N ASN A 149 -8.64 -8.81 -9.12
CA ASN A 149 -9.63 -8.79 -10.19
C ASN A 149 -10.43 -7.47 -10.21
N GLU A 150 -10.82 -6.95 -9.04
CA GLU A 150 -11.50 -5.65 -8.96
C GLU A 150 -10.56 -4.50 -9.36
N VAL A 151 -9.30 -4.51 -8.93
CA VAL A 151 -8.29 -3.54 -9.40
C VAL A 151 -8.14 -3.57 -10.92
N ASN A 152 -8.11 -4.76 -11.53
CA ASN A 152 -8.04 -4.90 -12.98
C ASN A 152 -9.30 -4.32 -13.67
N LYS A 153 -10.50 -4.61 -13.15
CA LYS A 153 -11.77 -4.09 -13.68
C LYS A 153 -11.87 -2.58 -13.56
N SER A 154 -11.33 -2.02 -12.48
CA SER A 154 -11.36 -0.59 -12.21
C SER A 154 -10.09 0.12 -12.67
N GLU A 155 -9.35 -0.44 -13.62
CA GLU A 155 -8.19 0.22 -14.26
C GLU A 155 -7.14 0.74 -13.25
N GLY A 156 -6.92 0.02 -12.15
CA GLY A 156 -5.93 0.36 -11.12
C GLY A 156 -6.51 1.02 -9.88
N HIS A 157 -7.78 1.49 -9.91
CA HIS A 157 -8.43 2.04 -8.71
C HIS A 157 -8.49 0.98 -7.60
N GLY A 158 -8.25 1.41 -6.36
CA GLY A 158 -8.20 0.52 -5.20
C GLY A 158 -6.83 -0.15 -4.96
N THR A 159 -5.85 0.00 -5.86
CA THR A 159 -4.51 -0.59 -5.69
C THR A 159 -3.88 -0.23 -4.34
N LYS A 160 -3.95 1.04 -3.92
CA LYS A 160 -3.45 1.48 -2.60
C LYS A 160 -3.98 0.60 -1.47
N ILE A 161 -5.28 0.33 -1.48
CA ILE A 161 -5.96 -0.43 -0.43
C ILE A 161 -5.50 -1.88 -0.45
N VAL A 162 -5.27 -2.45 -1.63
CA VAL A 162 -4.70 -3.80 -1.75
C VAL A 162 -3.28 -3.84 -1.16
N LEU A 163 -2.44 -2.83 -1.41
CA LEU A 163 -1.10 -2.74 -0.83
C LEU A 163 -1.15 -2.63 0.69
N GLU A 164 -2.06 -1.80 1.22
CA GLU A 164 -2.31 -1.68 2.68
C GLU A 164 -2.79 -3.01 3.26
N ALA A 165 -3.73 -3.69 2.60
CA ALA A 165 -4.30 -4.96 3.04
C ALA A 165 -3.25 -6.09 3.06
N ILE A 166 -2.33 -6.11 2.09
CA ILE A 166 -1.19 -7.03 2.09
C ILE A 166 -0.23 -6.71 3.24
N ASN A 167 -0.01 -5.43 3.54
CA ASN A 167 0.83 -5.01 4.65
C ASN A 167 0.25 -5.41 6.02
N GLU A 168 -1.09 -5.43 6.18
CA GLU A 168 -1.75 -5.97 7.38
C GLU A 168 -1.47 -7.48 7.59
N CYS A 169 -1.01 -8.19 6.58
CA CYS A 169 -0.66 -9.62 6.66
C CYS A 169 0.82 -9.86 7.05
N LYS A 170 1.57 -8.80 7.42
CA LYS A 170 2.99 -8.92 7.77
C LYS A 170 3.17 -9.69 9.09
N ARG A 171 4.08 -10.67 9.08
CA ARG A 171 4.43 -11.52 10.23
C ARG A 171 5.91 -11.34 10.57
N GLU A 172 6.28 -11.35 11.85
CA GLU A 172 7.65 -11.01 12.31
C GLU A 172 8.78 -11.90 11.75
N LYS A 173 8.48 -13.11 11.27
CA LYS A 173 9.47 -14.09 10.79
C LYS A 173 9.07 -14.76 9.47
N SER A 174 8.28 -14.09 8.64
CA SER A 174 7.82 -14.67 7.38
C SER A 174 7.73 -13.62 6.27
N ASP A 175 8.11 -14.04 5.07
CA ASP A 175 7.97 -13.29 3.82
C ASP A 175 6.55 -13.41 3.22
N PHE A 176 5.56 -13.86 4.00
CA PHE A 176 4.21 -14.13 3.53
C PHE A 176 3.55 -12.92 2.84
N HIS A 177 3.70 -11.71 3.40
CA HIS A 177 3.25 -10.47 2.76
C HIS A 177 3.92 -10.24 1.39
N SER A 178 5.20 -10.59 1.24
CA SER A 178 5.90 -10.56 -0.06
C SER A 178 5.36 -11.61 -1.03
N GLN A 179 4.94 -12.78 -0.55
CA GLN A 179 4.28 -13.80 -1.37
C GLN A 179 2.89 -13.32 -1.85
N LEU A 180 2.12 -12.66 -0.97
CA LEU A 180 0.85 -12.02 -1.34
C LEU A 180 1.06 -10.89 -2.36
N ALA A 181 2.09 -10.07 -2.18
CA ALA A 181 2.47 -9.04 -3.14
C ALA A 181 2.82 -9.62 -4.52
N LYS A 182 3.55 -10.74 -4.57
CA LYS A 182 3.82 -11.48 -5.81
C LYS A 182 2.56 -12.11 -6.40
N SER A 183 1.62 -12.58 -5.57
CA SER A 183 0.32 -13.07 -6.04
C SER A 183 -0.48 -11.94 -6.70
N PHE A 184 -0.51 -10.76 -6.08
CA PHE A 184 -1.09 -9.55 -6.66
C PHE A 184 -0.41 -9.19 -7.98
N GLY A 185 0.92 -9.14 -8.01
CA GLY A 185 1.71 -8.83 -9.20
C GLY A 185 1.50 -9.81 -10.36
N THR A 186 1.36 -11.10 -10.09
CA THR A 186 1.06 -12.13 -11.11
C THR A 186 -0.34 -11.96 -11.68
N GLY A 187 -1.33 -11.58 -10.86
CA GLY A 187 -2.72 -11.41 -11.28
C GLY A 187 -3.03 -10.04 -11.91
N LEU A 188 -2.22 -9.02 -11.64
CA LEU A 188 -2.38 -7.68 -12.20
C LEU A 188 -2.15 -7.72 -13.72
N ASN A 189 -3.15 -7.36 -14.52
CA ASN A 189 -3.09 -7.45 -15.98
C ASN A 189 -3.06 -6.08 -16.69
N LEU A 190 -2.87 -5.00 -15.94
CA LEU A 190 -2.78 -3.65 -16.45
C LEU A 190 -1.46 -3.40 -17.19
N THR A 191 -1.50 -2.52 -18.19
CA THR A 191 -0.32 -2.02 -18.90
C THR A 191 0.18 -0.69 -18.35
N TYR A 192 -0.72 0.10 -17.75
CA TYR A 192 -0.46 1.35 -17.05
C TYR A 192 -1.12 1.29 -15.67
N LEU A 193 -0.36 1.67 -14.64
CA LEU A 193 -0.85 1.80 -13.28
C LEU A 193 -0.48 3.20 -12.77
N ASP A 194 -1.52 3.99 -12.48
CA ASP A 194 -1.39 5.32 -11.89
C ASP A 194 -1.60 5.26 -10.38
N LEU A 195 -0.55 5.57 -9.63
CA LEU A 195 -0.59 5.73 -8.17
C LEU A 195 -0.18 7.15 -7.76
N SER A 196 -0.33 8.13 -8.66
CA SER A 196 -0.01 9.50 -8.35
C SER A 196 -0.89 10.06 -7.24
N CYS A 197 -0.33 10.92 -6.39
CA CYS A 197 -1.01 11.55 -5.26
C CYS A 197 -1.78 10.58 -4.35
N SER A 198 -1.36 9.31 -4.30
CA SER A 198 -2.07 8.26 -3.58
C SER A 198 -1.60 8.10 -2.14
N GLY A 199 -0.56 8.83 -1.70
CA GLY A 199 0.01 8.67 -0.35
C GLY A 199 0.59 7.27 -0.14
N ILE A 200 1.29 6.76 -1.16
CA ILE A 200 2.05 5.51 -1.09
C ILE A 200 3.28 5.75 -0.22
N SER A 201 3.36 5.04 0.91
CA SER A 201 4.53 5.06 1.80
C SER A 201 5.60 4.07 1.34
N ASP A 202 6.74 4.05 2.03
CA ASP A 202 7.80 3.04 1.80
C ASP A 202 7.28 1.61 1.89
N ALA A 203 6.33 1.31 2.79
CA ALA A 203 5.73 -0.02 2.89
C ALA A 203 4.92 -0.40 1.63
N GLY A 204 4.14 0.56 1.11
CA GLY A 204 3.43 0.39 -0.15
C GLY A 204 4.39 0.23 -1.33
N ALA A 205 5.48 1.01 -1.36
CA ALA A 205 6.55 0.91 -2.35
C ALA A 205 7.28 -0.46 -2.31
N THR A 206 7.53 -1.01 -1.11
CA THR A 206 8.07 -2.36 -0.96
C THR A 206 7.11 -3.41 -1.51
N CYS A 207 5.81 -3.28 -1.20
CA CYS A 207 4.79 -4.22 -1.67
C CYS A 207 4.68 -4.22 -3.20
N ILE A 208 4.55 -3.04 -3.82
CA ILE A 208 4.48 -2.95 -5.29
C ILE A 208 5.80 -3.36 -5.96
N ALA A 209 6.95 -3.13 -5.32
CA ALA A 209 8.24 -3.63 -5.80
C ALA A 209 8.27 -5.17 -5.89
N GLU A 210 7.77 -5.88 -4.87
CA GLU A 210 7.64 -7.34 -4.92
C GLU A 210 6.66 -7.80 -6.01
N ALA A 211 5.57 -7.06 -6.21
CA ALA A 211 4.59 -7.35 -7.26
C ALA A 211 5.20 -7.21 -8.67
N ILE A 212 5.92 -6.12 -8.96
CA ILE A 212 6.49 -5.88 -10.29
C ILE A 212 7.68 -6.80 -10.61
N LYS A 213 8.33 -7.43 -9.61
CA LYS A 213 9.36 -8.46 -9.88
C LYS A 213 8.80 -9.63 -10.71
N VAL A 214 7.53 -9.97 -10.50
CA VAL A 214 6.88 -11.12 -11.16
C VAL A 214 5.88 -10.71 -12.24
N ASN A 215 5.35 -9.50 -12.20
CA ASN A 215 4.39 -9.00 -13.19
C ASN A 215 4.97 -9.01 -14.62
N LYS A 216 4.12 -9.33 -15.59
CA LYS A 216 4.49 -9.48 -17.01
C LYS A 216 3.73 -8.55 -17.97
N THR A 217 2.86 -7.68 -17.46
CA THR A 217 1.97 -6.85 -18.29
C THR A 217 2.24 -5.35 -18.15
N LEU A 218 2.69 -4.92 -16.97
CA LEU A 218 2.85 -3.52 -16.61
C LEU A 218 4.06 -2.93 -17.31
N THR A 219 3.79 -1.92 -18.13
CA THR A 219 4.79 -1.20 -18.93
C THR A 219 5.03 0.22 -18.44
N LYS A 220 4.05 0.81 -17.73
CA LYS A 220 4.09 2.17 -17.21
C LYS A 220 3.61 2.19 -15.76
N LEU A 221 4.39 2.81 -14.89
CA LEU A 221 4.07 2.93 -13.46
C LEU A 221 4.34 4.36 -12.99
N ASN A 222 3.32 4.98 -12.41
CA ASN A 222 3.37 6.37 -11.96
C ASN A 222 3.25 6.46 -10.43
N PHE A 223 4.29 6.98 -9.78
CA PHE A 223 4.34 7.30 -8.35
C PHE A 223 4.46 8.80 -8.07
N PHE A 224 4.06 9.67 -9.00
CA PHE A 224 4.14 11.12 -8.82
C PHE A 224 3.51 11.57 -7.49
N ARG A 225 4.25 12.34 -6.69
CA ARG A 225 3.80 12.91 -5.40
C ARG A 225 3.25 11.86 -4.43
N ASN A 226 4.13 11.01 -3.94
CA ASN A 226 3.86 10.10 -2.83
C ASN A 226 4.87 10.31 -1.68
N ASP A 227 4.80 9.46 -0.66
CA ASP A 227 5.64 9.52 0.53
C ASP A 227 6.77 8.47 0.46
N ILE A 228 7.35 8.29 -0.74
CA ILE A 228 8.43 7.32 -0.98
C ILE A 228 9.77 7.97 -0.64
N SER A 229 10.45 7.43 0.36
CA SER A 229 11.80 7.85 0.73
C SER A 229 12.87 7.04 -0.01
N HIS A 230 14.15 7.26 0.34
CA HIS A 230 15.24 6.41 -0.11
C HIS A 230 15.03 4.91 0.19
N ALA A 231 14.29 4.56 1.26
CA ALA A 231 14.02 3.17 1.61
C ALA A 231 13.09 2.49 0.59
N GLY A 232 11.95 3.10 0.26
CA GLY A 232 11.05 2.61 -0.78
C GLY A 232 11.71 2.62 -2.17
N ALA A 233 12.49 3.66 -2.48
CA ALA A 233 13.27 3.74 -3.72
C ALA A 233 14.27 2.59 -3.87
N THR A 234 14.89 2.14 -2.76
CA THR A 234 15.78 0.98 -2.75
C THR A 234 15.04 -0.29 -3.15
N CYS A 235 13.84 -0.53 -2.59
CA CYS A 235 13.02 -1.69 -2.97
C CYS A 235 12.62 -1.64 -4.45
N ILE A 236 12.21 -0.47 -4.94
CA ILE A 236 11.85 -0.26 -6.36
C ILE A 236 13.06 -0.52 -7.26
N ALA A 237 14.25 -0.05 -6.88
CA ALA A 237 15.49 -0.30 -7.61
C ALA A 237 15.81 -1.81 -7.73
N GLU A 238 15.68 -2.56 -6.63
CA GLU A 238 15.86 -4.03 -6.66
C GLU A 238 14.85 -4.73 -7.58
N ALA A 239 13.63 -4.22 -7.66
CA ALA A 239 12.63 -4.76 -8.58
C ALA A 239 12.95 -4.43 -10.05
N ILE A 240 13.43 -3.21 -10.33
CA ILE A 240 13.84 -2.78 -11.68
C ILE A 240 14.99 -3.65 -12.21
N LYS A 241 15.95 -4.08 -11.38
CA LYS A 241 17.06 -4.94 -11.81
C LYS A 241 16.58 -6.21 -12.53
N VAL A 242 15.49 -6.79 -12.05
CA VAL A 242 14.96 -8.08 -12.55
C VAL A 242 13.73 -7.93 -13.44
N ASN A 243 12.99 -6.82 -13.35
CA ASN A 243 11.81 -6.59 -14.17
C ASN A 243 12.20 -6.37 -15.64
N LYS A 244 11.48 -7.03 -16.55
CA LYS A 244 11.71 -7.02 -18.01
C LYS A 244 10.55 -6.46 -18.82
N THR A 245 9.60 -5.78 -18.18
CA THR A 245 8.38 -5.26 -18.83
C THR A 245 8.20 -3.76 -18.68
N LEU A 246 8.66 -3.18 -17.58
CA LEU A 246 8.48 -1.78 -17.27
C LEU A 246 9.40 -0.91 -18.14
N THR A 247 8.78 -0.05 -18.93
CA THR A 247 9.45 0.87 -19.86
C THR A 247 9.39 2.32 -19.38
N ILE A 248 8.36 2.69 -18.61
CA ILE A 248 8.19 4.04 -18.06
C ILE A 248 7.98 3.95 -16.56
N LEU A 249 8.82 4.68 -15.82
CA LEU A 249 8.68 4.83 -14.39
C LEU A 249 8.73 6.31 -14.02
N ASP A 250 7.67 6.79 -13.38
CA ASP A 250 7.62 8.11 -12.76
C ASP A 250 7.75 7.97 -11.25
N LEU A 251 8.80 8.57 -10.69
CA LEU A 251 9.10 8.62 -9.26
C LEU A 251 9.17 10.08 -8.76
N SER A 252 8.64 11.03 -9.54
CA SER A 252 8.78 12.44 -9.27
C SER A 252 7.98 12.92 -8.05
N GLY A 253 8.45 13.99 -7.40
CA GLY A 253 7.76 14.58 -6.25
C GLY A 253 7.78 13.71 -4.99
N ASN A 254 8.81 12.90 -4.80
CA ASN A 254 9.00 12.03 -3.62
C ASN A 254 10.22 12.50 -2.80
N GLY A 255 10.60 11.72 -1.77
CA GLY A 255 11.73 11.98 -0.87
C GLY A 255 12.95 11.10 -1.15
N ILE A 256 13.26 10.81 -2.42
CA ILE A 256 14.25 9.79 -2.81
C ILE A 256 15.67 10.13 -2.34
N SER A 257 16.07 11.40 -2.37
CA SER A 257 17.43 11.88 -1.98
C SER A 257 18.58 11.23 -2.77
N ASP A 258 19.83 11.56 -2.42
CA ASP A 258 21.01 10.97 -3.04
C ASP A 258 21.13 9.46 -2.79
N ALA A 259 20.71 8.99 -1.61
CA ALA A 259 20.78 7.58 -1.25
C ALA A 259 19.88 6.73 -2.17
N GLY A 260 18.64 7.15 -2.38
CA GLY A 260 17.74 6.45 -3.29
C GLY A 260 18.16 6.60 -4.76
N ALA A 261 18.68 7.78 -5.15
CA ALA A 261 19.21 8.01 -6.50
C ALA A 261 20.37 7.07 -6.83
N LYS A 262 21.26 6.81 -5.87
CA LYS A 262 22.35 5.82 -6.00
C LYS A 262 21.80 4.42 -6.26
N CYS A 263 20.81 3.95 -5.48
CA CYS A 263 20.20 2.63 -5.68
C CYS A 263 19.55 2.51 -7.06
N ILE A 264 18.82 3.55 -7.49
CA ILE A 264 18.19 3.60 -8.81
C ILE A 264 19.24 3.59 -9.92
N ALA A 265 20.35 4.33 -9.76
CA ALA A 265 21.47 4.31 -10.70
C ALA A 265 22.07 2.91 -10.87
N GLU A 266 22.28 2.17 -9.77
CA GLU A 266 22.74 0.77 -9.83
C GLU A 266 21.74 -0.15 -10.54
N ALA A 267 20.44 0.09 -10.38
CA ALA A 267 19.43 -0.67 -11.11
C ALA A 267 19.46 -0.37 -12.62
N ILE A 268 19.61 0.90 -13.01
CA ILE A 268 19.67 1.31 -14.42
C ILE A 268 20.93 0.76 -15.11
N LYS A 269 22.07 0.62 -14.41
CA LYS A 269 23.30 0.03 -14.98
C LYS A 269 23.05 -1.36 -15.59
N VAL A 270 22.19 -2.16 -14.96
CA VAL A 270 21.91 -3.55 -15.36
C VAL A 270 20.55 -3.75 -16.04
N ASN A 271 19.61 -2.81 -15.87
CA ASN A 271 18.31 -2.88 -16.52
C ASN A 271 18.44 -2.53 -18.02
N ASN A 272 17.75 -3.33 -18.84
CA ASN A 272 17.76 -3.24 -20.29
C ASN A 272 16.34 -3.13 -20.88
N THR A 273 15.41 -2.54 -20.14
CA THR A 273 14.00 -2.41 -20.53
C THR A 273 13.47 -0.99 -20.33
N LEU A 274 13.89 -0.31 -19.26
CA LEU A 274 13.41 1.02 -18.91
C LEU A 274 13.91 2.05 -19.92
N THR A 275 12.98 2.72 -20.60
CA THR A 275 13.27 3.74 -21.62
C THR A 275 13.01 5.16 -21.13
N ASN A 276 12.11 5.34 -20.16
CA ASN A 276 11.80 6.63 -19.56
C ASN A 276 11.84 6.54 -18.03
N LEU A 277 12.54 7.48 -17.41
CA LEU A 277 12.61 7.63 -15.97
C LEU A 277 12.43 9.08 -15.55
N ASP A 278 11.49 9.33 -14.64
CA ASP A 278 11.30 10.63 -14.00
C ASP A 278 11.72 10.59 -12.53
N LEU A 279 12.73 11.39 -12.19
CA LEU A 279 13.25 11.60 -10.84
C LEU A 279 13.16 13.08 -10.44
N SER A 280 12.30 13.86 -11.09
CA SER A 280 12.14 15.28 -10.78
C SER A 280 11.61 15.50 -9.35
N CYS A 281 11.96 16.64 -8.75
CA CYS A 281 11.47 17.01 -7.41
C CYS A 281 11.73 15.96 -6.32
N ASN A 282 12.97 15.45 -6.23
CA ASN A 282 13.35 14.40 -5.27
C ASN A 282 14.49 14.77 -4.31
N GLY A 283 14.95 16.02 -4.36
CA GLY A 283 16.03 16.51 -3.51
C GLY A 283 17.41 15.92 -3.82
N ILE A 284 17.61 15.42 -5.04
CA ILE A 284 18.88 14.87 -5.53
C ILE A 284 19.92 16.00 -5.65
N SER A 285 21.10 15.83 -5.06
CA SER A 285 22.22 16.77 -5.12
C SER A 285 23.28 16.31 -6.14
N ASP A 286 24.45 16.96 -6.12
CA ASP A 286 25.59 16.56 -6.93
C ASP A 286 25.99 15.08 -6.72
N ALA A 287 25.93 14.58 -5.48
CA ALA A 287 26.32 13.21 -5.19
C ALA A 287 25.43 12.18 -5.90
N GLY A 288 24.10 12.33 -5.82
CA GLY A 288 23.17 11.45 -6.54
C GLY A 288 23.25 11.64 -8.06
N ALA A 289 23.45 12.88 -8.53
CA ALA A 289 23.65 13.17 -9.95
C ALA A 289 24.91 12.49 -10.53
N THR A 290 26.01 12.44 -9.78
CA THR A 290 27.22 11.71 -10.18
C THR A 290 26.95 10.22 -10.33
N CYS A 291 26.24 9.58 -9.39
CA CYS A 291 25.86 8.16 -9.52
C CYS A 291 24.99 7.92 -10.77
N ILE A 292 24.01 8.80 -11.03
CA ILE A 292 23.17 8.72 -12.22
C ILE A 292 24.01 8.89 -13.50
N ALA A 293 24.96 9.82 -13.51
CA ALA A 293 25.87 10.01 -14.64
C ALA A 293 26.70 8.76 -14.96
N GLU A 294 27.23 8.08 -13.93
CA GLU A 294 27.93 6.79 -14.12
C GLU A 294 27.02 5.71 -14.71
N ALA A 295 25.76 5.65 -14.27
CA ALA A 295 24.79 4.71 -14.82
C ALA A 295 24.48 5.01 -16.29
N ILE A 296 24.31 6.28 -16.65
CA ILE A 296 24.06 6.71 -18.03
C ILE A 296 25.23 6.33 -18.95
N LYS A 297 26.49 6.45 -18.50
CA LYS A 297 27.66 6.05 -19.32
C LYS A 297 27.57 4.59 -19.81
N ILE A 298 26.97 3.72 -19.00
CA ILE A 298 26.91 2.27 -19.24
C ILE A 298 25.59 1.85 -19.89
N ASN A 299 24.47 2.45 -19.45
CA ASN A 299 23.15 2.04 -19.88
C ASN A 299 22.90 2.34 -21.37
N LYS A 300 22.32 1.36 -22.08
CA LYS A 300 22.06 1.43 -23.53
C LYS A 300 20.58 1.37 -23.90
N THR A 301 19.69 1.71 -22.96
CA THR A 301 18.23 1.55 -23.16
C THR A 301 17.42 2.76 -22.74
N LEU A 302 17.87 3.49 -21.73
CA LEU A 302 17.23 4.71 -21.26
C LEU A 302 17.36 5.80 -22.34
N THR A 303 16.20 6.31 -22.77
CA THR A 303 16.07 7.34 -23.81
C THR A 303 15.65 8.69 -23.24
N LYS A 304 14.92 8.69 -22.12
CA LYS A 304 14.42 9.91 -21.45
C LYS A 304 14.71 9.87 -19.98
N LEU A 305 15.35 10.93 -19.49
CA LEU A 305 15.63 11.13 -18.07
C LEU A 305 15.18 12.53 -17.66
N ASN A 306 14.33 12.61 -16.64
CA ASN A 306 13.92 13.88 -16.04
C ASN A 306 14.51 14.01 -14.62
N LEU A 307 15.28 15.08 -14.42
CA LEU A 307 15.91 15.47 -13.15
C LEU A 307 15.51 16.91 -12.75
N LEU A 308 14.42 17.43 -13.31
CA LEU A 308 13.90 18.77 -13.04
C LEU A 308 13.69 19.02 -11.54
N LEU A 309 13.92 20.25 -11.10
CA LEU A 309 13.60 20.70 -9.74
C LEU A 309 14.27 19.82 -8.67
N ASN A 310 15.56 19.54 -8.84
CA ASN A 310 16.39 18.91 -7.83
C ASN A 310 17.38 19.94 -7.25
N ARG A 311 18.39 19.49 -6.53
CA ARG A 311 19.43 20.32 -5.90
C ARG A 311 20.78 20.12 -6.59
N ILE A 312 20.79 19.73 -7.86
CA ILE A 312 22.00 19.47 -8.64
C ILE A 312 22.70 20.81 -8.91
N GLY A 313 23.97 20.90 -8.54
CA GLY A 313 24.84 22.02 -8.82
C GLY A 313 25.74 21.75 -10.03
N ASP A 314 26.74 22.62 -10.19
CA ASP A 314 27.67 22.57 -11.32
C ASP A 314 28.47 21.27 -11.40
N ALA A 315 28.86 20.70 -10.25
CA ALA A 315 29.63 19.46 -10.21
C ALA A 315 28.84 18.25 -10.76
N GLY A 316 27.63 18.02 -10.25
CA GLY A 316 26.77 16.93 -10.72
C GLY A 316 26.32 17.14 -12.17
N ALA A 317 26.00 18.38 -12.54
CA ALA A 317 25.66 18.77 -13.91
C ALA A 317 26.80 18.50 -14.89
N THR A 318 28.05 18.75 -14.49
CA THR A 318 29.25 18.47 -15.29
C THR A 318 29.44 16.97 -15.49
N CYS A 319 29.26 16.15 -14.44
CA CYS A 319 29.29 14.69 -14.57
C CYS A 319 28.24 14.17 -15.58
N ILE A 320 27.02 14.71 -15.54
CA ILE A 320 25.97 14.37 -16.49
C ILE A 320 26.36 14.79 -17.91
N ALA A 321 26.93 15.99 -18.09
CA ALA A 321 27.40 16.47 -19.39
C ALA A 321 28.47 15.54 -20.00
N GLU A 322 29.41 15.05 -19.20
CA GLU A 322 30.40 14.07 -19.64
C GLU A 322 29.77 12.73 -20.01
N ALA A 323 28.77 12.27 -19.23
CA ALA A 323 28.08 11.02 -19.49
C ALA A 323 27.33 11.04 -20.83
N ILE A 324 26.65 12.14 -21.17
CA ILE A 324 25.89 12.25 -22.42
C ILE A 324 26.79 12.39 -23.65
N LYS A 325 28.04 12.84 -23.53
CA LYS A 325 28.99 12.85 -24.66
C LYS A 325 29.29 11.43 -25.16
N VAL A 326 29.36 10.47 -24.24
CA VAL A 326 29.66 9.05 -24.54
C VAL A 326 28.41 8.21 -24.73
N ASN A 327 27.32 8.49 -24.02
CA ASN A 327 26.06 7.79 -24.18
C ASN A 327 25.42 8.13 -25.56
N LYS A 328 24.87 7.13 -26.25
CA LYS A 328 24.26 7.27 -27.58
C LYS A 328 22.77 6.91 -27.62
N THR A 329 22.17 6.68 -26.46
CA THR A 329 20.79 6.18 -26.35
C THR A 329 19.85 7.18 -25.70
N LEU A 330 20.36 8.00 -24.79
CA LEU A 330 19.62 9.10 -24.19
C LEU A 330 19.39 10.17 -25.27
N THR A 331 18.13 10.58 -25.43
CA THR A 331 17.69 11.58 -26.42
C THR A 331 16.95 12.75 -25.78
N LYS A 332 16.50 12.60 -24.53
CA LYS A 332 15.88 13.67 -23.76
C LYS A 332 16.42 13.68 -22.34
N LEU A 333 16.93 14.84 -21.93
CA LEU A 333 17.40 15.13 -20.59
C LEU A 333 16.78 16.44 -20.13
N ASN A 334 16.14 16.43 -18.95
CA ASN A 334 15.62 17.64 -18.33
C ASN A 334 16.35 17.93 -17.02
N LEU A 335 17.06 19.05 -16.96
CA LEU A 335 17.79 19.54 -15.79
C LEU A 335 17.25 20.90 -15.30
N PHE A 336 16.10 21.35 -15.80
CA PHE A 336 15.58 22.67 -15.48
C PHE A 336 15.24 22.84 -13.99
N ARG A 337 15.33 24.07 -13.47
CA ARG A 337 15.16 24.40 -12.04
C ARG A 337 16.09 23.64 -11.08
N ASN A 338 17.32 23.37 -11.51
CA ASN A 338 18.43 22.98 -10.64
C ASN A 338 19.30 24.21 -10.29
N ARG A 339 20.42 24.00 -9.59
CA ARG A 339 21.37 25.04 -9.16
C ARG A 339 22.57 25.14 -10.10
N ILE A 340 22.30 25.11 -11.40
CA ILE A 340 23.30 25.06 -12.46
C ILE A 340 23.58 26.48 -12.95
N SER A 341 24.85 26.87 -13.00
CA SER A 341 25.30 28.16 -13.53
C SER A 341 25.22 28.21 -15.05
N ASP A 342 25.17 29.42 -15.61
CA ASP A 342 25.13 29.64 -17.07
C ASP A 342 26.33 29.04 -17.81
N ALA A 343 27.49 29.02 -17.14
CA ALA A 343 28.71 28.42 -17.68
C ALA A 343 28.54 26.91 -17.92
N VAL A 344 28.07 26.17 -16.91
CA VAL A 344 27.85 24.73 -17.03
C VAL A 344 26.64 24.40 -17.91
N ALA A 345 25.60 25.24 -17.90
CA ALA A 345 24.47 25.08 -18.81
C ALA A 345 24.91 25.13 -20.28
N THR A 346 25.86 26.02 -20.62
CA THR A 346 26.46 26.09 -21.97
C THR A 346 27.20 24.79 -22.32
N CYS A 347 28.02 24.27 -21.40
CA CYS A 347 28.70 22.98 -21.59
C CYS A 347 27.73 21.80 -21.78
N ILE A 348 26.60 21.79 -21.06
CA ILE A 348 25.54 20.79 -21.24
C ILE A 348 24.91 20.92 -22.63
N ALA A 349 24.61 22.15 -23.08
CA ALA A 349 24.01 22.37 -24.39
C ALA A 349 24.92 21.87 -25.53
N GLU A 350 26.23 22.10 -25.43
CA GLU A 350 27.22 21.53 -26.37
C GLU A 350 27.27 20.01 -26.31
N ALA A 351 27.27 19.44 -25.11
CA ALA A 351 27.28 18.00 -24.91
C ALA A 351 26.02 17.32 -25.46
N ILE A 352 24.85 17.96 -25.34
CA ILE A 352 23.59 17.52 -25.96
C ILE A 352 23.71 17.52 -27.48
N LYS A 353 24.22 18.59 -28.09
CA LYS A 353 24.43 18.67 -29.55
C LYS A 353 25.36 17.58 -30.09
N ALA A 354 26.38 17.19 -29.30
CA ALA A 354 27.33 16.15 -29.70
C ALA A 354 26.84 14.71 -29.40
N GLY A 355 26.04 14.56 -28.35
CA GLY A 355 25.59 13.28 -27.80
C GLY A 355 24.28 12.76 -28.40
N PHE A 356 23.28 13.64 -28.54
CA PHE A 356 21.96 13.30 -29.09
C PHE A 356 22.03 13.43 -30.61
N LYS A 357 22.20 12.30 -31.31
CA LYS A 357 22.15 12.23 -32.76
C LYS A 357 20.82 11.67 -33.23
#